data_AF-A0A9W8AY82-F1
#
_entry.id   AF-A0A9W8AY82-F1
#
_cell.length_a   1.000
_cell.length_b   1.000
_cell.length_c   1.000
_cell.angle_alpha   90.00
_cell.angle_beta   90.00
_cell.angle_gamma   90.00
#
_symmetry.space_group_name_H-M   'P 1'
#
loop_
_entity.id
_entity.type
_entity.pdbx_description
1 polymer ?
#
loop_
_entity_poly.entity_id
_entity_poly.type
_entity_poly.pdbx_seq_one_letter_code
_entity_poly.pdbx_strand_id
1 'polypeptide(L)'
;DLLDCLKDGVVLCKALNIIRPGCVKYSTSRIAFKQMENIGNFLAQAEALGCRRHELFQTVDLYEKKNPGQVVDAIYALSRQAHSIGYTGPLIGPKLADQRRRQFSEAQLRAGQGIINPVQMGYAGGANQSGMQFGNRRDPVGKPAQWDRN
;
A
#
# COMPACT_ATOMS: atom_id res chain seq x y z
N ASP A 1 -1.32 -28.52 17.61
CA ASP A 1 -2.04 -27.53 16.81
C ASP A 1 -1.61 -26.14 17.27
N LEU A 2 -1.35 -25.19 16.37
CA LEU A 2 -0.78 -23.86 16.71
C LEU A 2 -1.69 -23.08 17.67
N LEU A 3 -3.00 -23.12 17.41
CA LEU A 3 -4.00 -22.38 18.18
C LEU A 3 -4.10 -22.90 19.61
N ASP A 4 -3.95 -24.21 19.82
CA ASP A 4 -3.99 -24.81 21.16
C ASP A 4 -2.81 -24.34 22.02
N CYS A 5 -1.65 -24.10 21.41
CA CYS A 5 -0.48 -23.55 22.10
C CYS A 5 -0.61 -22.06 22.43
N LEU A 6 -1.44 -21.32 21.71
CA LEU A 6 -1.65 -19.88 21.91
C LEU A 6 -2.90 -19.57 22.76
N LYS A 7 -3.80 -20.54 22.93
CA LYS A 7 -5.10 -20.37 23.60
C LYS A 7 -5.01 -19.87 25.04
N ASP A 8 -3.93 -20.20 25.75
CA ASP A 8 -3.69 -19.74 27.11
C ASP A 8 -3.27 -18.25 27.20
N GLY A 9 -2.90 -17.64 26.07
CA GLY A 9 -2.39 -16.27 25.96
C GLY A 9 -0.99 -16.08 26.55
N VAL A 10 -0.38 -17.10 27.14
CA VAL A 10 0.90 -16.98 27.87
C VAL A 10 2.04 -16.75 26.88
N VAL A 11 2.07 -17.53 25.79
CA VAL A 11 3.09 -17.40 24.75
C VAL A 11 3.05 -16.02 24.09
N LEU A 12 1.85 -15.49 23.85
CA LEU A 12 1.65 -14.15 23.29
C LEU A 12 2.19 -13.05 24.20
N CYS A 13 1.88 -13.12 25.50
CA CYS A 13 2.41 -12.16 26.48
C CYS A 13 3.94 -12.27 26.63
N LYS A 14 4.50 -13.47 26.55
CA LYS A 14 5.97 -13.68 26.55
C LYS A 14 6.62 -13.05 25.33
N ALA A 15 6.03 -13.21 24.14
CA ALA A 15 6.54 -12.59 22.91
C ALA A 15 6.59 -11.06 23.04
N LEU A 16 5.54 -10.43 23.59
CA LEU A 16 5.53 -8.99 23.86
C LEU A 16 6.62 -8.58 24.85
N ASN A 17 6.83 -9.35 25.92
CA ASN A 17 7.87 -9.06 26.89
C ASN A 17 9.30 -9.20 26.33
N ILE A 18 9.50 -9.98 25.27
CA ILE A 18 10.78 -10.05 24.53
C ILE A 18 11.00 -8.78 23.71
N ILE A 19 9.94 -8.29 23.05
CA ILE A 19 9.99 -7.07 22.24
C ILE A 19 10.18 -5.82 23.13
N ARG A 20 9.41 -5.74 24.21
CA ARG A 20 9.46 -4.66 25.20
C ARG A 20 9.46 -5.26 26.61
N PRO A 21 10.59 -5.23 27.33
CA PRO A 21 10.68 -5.84 28.65
C PRO A 21 9.69 -5.20 29.64
N GLY A 22 8.94 -6.04 30.36
CA GLY A 22 8.00 -5.61 31.39
C GLY A 22 6.68 -5.01 30.87
N CYS A 23 6.35 -5.20 29.59
CA CYS A 23 5.17 -4.61 28.96
C CYS A 23 3.85 -5.25 29.41
N VAL A 24 3.83 -6.57 29.66
CA VAL A 24 2.62 -7.33 30.03
C VAL A 24 2.88 -8.21 31.25
N LYS A 25 2.01 -8.11 32.26
CA LYS A 25 1.88 -9.14 33.30
C LYS A 25 0.93 -10.24 32.81
N TYR A 26 1.31 -11.49 32.97
CA TYR A 26 0.51 -12.65 32.56
C TYR A 26 0.37 -13.66 33.70
N SER A 27 -0.70 -14.46 33.65
CA SER A 27 -0.97 -15.55 34.59
C SER A 27 -0.87 -16.90 33.90
N THR A 28 -0.29 -17.91 34.55
CA THR A 28 -0.21 -19.30 34.04
C THR A 28 -1.36 -20.18 34.51
N SER A 29 -2.41 -19.58 35.09
CA SER A 29 -3.57 -20.32 35.59
C SER A 29 -4.35 -20.99 34.45
N ARG A 30 -4.90 -22.19 34.72
CA ARG A 30 -5.79 -22.92 33.80
C ARG A 30 -7.23 -22.41 33.80
N ILE A 31 -7.53 -21.39 34.62
CA ILE A 31 -8.87 -20.79 34.70
C ILE A 31 -9.16 -20.03 33.41
N ALA A 32 -10.29 -20.33 32.76
CA ALA A 32 -10.71 -19.73 31.50
C ALA A 32 -10.66 -18.18 31.51
N PHE A 33 -11.17 -17.56 32.58
CA PHE A 33 -11.14 -16.10 32.74
C PHE A 33 -9.72 -15.53 32.72
N LYS A 34 -8.74 -16.21 33.34
CA LYS A 34 -7.33 -15.79 33.33
C LYS A 34 -6.68 -15.93 31.96
N GLN A 35 -7.05 -16.96 31.20
CA GLN A 35 -6.59 -17.13 29.81
C GLN A 35 -7.13 -16.03 28.91
N MET A 36 -8.43 -15.71 29.03
CA MET A 36 -9.06 -14.60 28.31
C MET A 36 -8.46 -13.24 28.70
N GLU A 37 -8.15 -13.04 29.98
CA GLU A 37 -7.47 -11.84 30.48
C GLU A 37 -6.07 -11.69 29.88
N ASN A 38 -5.27 -12.77 29.80
CA ASN A 38 -3.97 -12.74 29.15
C ASN A 38 -4.07 -12.30 27.68
N ILE A 39 -5.03 -12.85 26.94
CA ILE A 39 -5.27 -12.49 25.53
C ILE A 39 -5.65 -11.00 25.43
N GLY A 40 -6.55 -10.53 26.30
CA GLY A 40 -6.93 -9.11 26.36
C GLY A 40 -5.74 -8.18 26.64
N ASN A 41 -4.86 -8.56 27.57
CA ASN A 41 -3.65 -7.81 27.88
C ASN A 41 -2.68 -7.74 26.68
N PHE A 42 -2.54 -8.84 25.94
CA PHE A 42 -1.77 -8.86 24.70
C PHE A 42 -2.33 -7.86 23.68
N LEU A 43 -3.64 -7.86 23.44
CA LEU A 43 -4.30 -6.99 22.47
C LEU A 43 -4.11 -5.50 22.84
N ALA A 44 -4.29 -5.15 24.11
CA ALA A 44 -4.10 -3.79 24.59
C ALA A 44 -2.66 -3.28 24.39
N GLN A 45 -1.66 -4.14 24.65
CA GLN A 45 -0.26 -3.76 24.46
C GLN A 45 0.17 -3.78 22.99
N ALA A 46 -0.38 -4.67 22.17
CA ALA A 46 -0.15 -4.66 20.72
C ALA A 46 -0.70 -3.36 20.09
N GLU A 47 -1.86 -2.89 20.53
CA GLU A 47 -2.41 -1.59 20.13
C GLU A 47 -1.50 -0.43 20.60
N ALA A 48 -1.01 -0.48 21.84
CA ALA A 48 -0.06 0.51 22.37
C ALA A 48 1.29 0.53 21.63
N LEU A 49 1.71 -0.59 21.03
CA LEU A 49 2.89 -0.68 20.16
C LEU A 49 2.63 -0.12 18.74
N GLY A 50 1.40 0.28 18.43
CA GLY A 50 1.02 0.85 17.14
C GLY A 50 0.44 -0.15 16.14
N CYS A 51 0.07 -1.36 16.58
CA CYS A 51 -0.70 -2.28 15.72
C CYS A 51 -2.09 -1.68 15.46
N ARG A 52 -2.56 -1.74 14.20
CA ARG A 52 -3.87 -1.22 13.86
C ARG A 52 -4.96 -2.15 14.35
N ARG A 53 -6.06 -1.61 14.89
CA ARG A 53 -7.17 -2.41 15.44
C ARG A 53 -7.78 -3.42 14.47
N HIS A 54 -7.77 -3.13 13.17
CA HIS A 54 -8.29 -4.06 12.14
C HIS A 54 -7.35 -5.22 11.84
N GLU A 55 -6.07 -5.12 12.22
CA GLU A 55 -5.10 -6.23 12.10
C GLU A 55 -5.09 -7.09 13.37
N LEU A 56 -5.68 -6.61 14.46
CA LEU A 56 -5.80 -7.34 15.72
C LEU A 56 -7.05 -8.25 15.71
N PHE A 57 -6.96 -9.36 16.44
CA PHE A 57 -8.06 -10.30 16.63
C PHE A 57 -8.84 -9.99 17.92
N GLN A 58 -10.01 -10.61 18.08
CA GLN A 58 -10.79 -10.57 19.32
C GLN A 58 -10.55 -11.83 20.15
N THR A 59 -10.73 -11.76 21.46
CA THR A 59 -10.50 -12.90 22.36
C THR A 59 -11.21 -14.19 21.92
N VAL A 60 -12.42 -14.07 21.37
CA VAL A 60 -13.22 -15.19 20.85
C VAL A 60 -12.58 -15.86 19.61
N ASP A 61 -11.85 -15.11 18.79
CA ASP A 61 -11.22 -15.61 17.56
C ASP A 61 -10.15 -16.66 17.86
N LEU A 62 -9.41 -16.46 18.96
CA LEU A 62 -8.41 -17.39 19.43
C LEU A 62 -8.99 -18.43 20.39
N TYR A 63 -9.74 -18.00 21.41
CA TYR A 63 -10.16 -18.90 22.49
C TYR A 63 -11.18 -19.95 22.03
N GLU A 64 -12.13 -19.55 21.17
CA GLU A 64 -13.13 -20.42 20.55
C GLU A 64 -12.76 -20.84 19.12
N LYS A 65 -11.57 -20.45 18.65
CA LYS A 65 -11.09 -20.70 17.28
C LYS A 65 -12.05 -20.20 16.18
N LYS A 66 -12.77 -19.08 16.40
CA LYS A 66 -13.72 -18.52 15.42
C LYS A 66 -13.04 -18.04 14.15
N ASN A 67 -11.88 -17.39 14.27
CA ASN A 67 -11.14 -16.86 13.13
C ASN A 67 -9.63 -16.96 13.36
N PRO A 68 -9.02 -18.12 13.06
CA PRO A 68 -7.60 -18.32 13.26
C PRO A 68 -6.72 -17.53 12.28
N GLY A 69 -7.25 -17.16 11.11
CA GLY A 69 -6.54 -16.33 10.14
C GLY A 69 -6.19 -14.96 10.71
N GLN A 70 -7.16 -14.31 11.38
CA GLN A 70 -6.94 -13.02 12.03
C GLN A 70 -5.87 -13.07 13.13
N VAL A 71 -5.74 -14.20 13.84
CA VAL A 71 -4.68 -14.40 14.85
C VAL A 71 -3.30 -14.40 14.18
N VAL A 72 -3.17 -15.08 13.03
CA VAL A 72 -1.93 -15.11 12.26
C VAL A 72 -1.59 -13.73 11.72
N ASP A 73 -2.57 -13.01 11.18
CA ASP A 73 -2.40 -11.64 10.69
C ASP A 73 -1.95 -10.68 11.80
N ALA A 74 -2.49 -10.81 13.00
CA ALA A 74 -2.06 -10.02 14.16
C ALA A 74 -0.62 -10.31 14.56
N ILE A 75 -0.16 -11.56 14.45
CA ILE A 75 1.25 -11.93 14.70
C ILE A 75 2.17 -11.28 13.66
N TYR A 76 1.79 -11.27 12.39
CA TYR A 76 2.54 -10.56 11.34
C TYR A 76 2.54 -9.05 11.58
N ALA A 77 1.41 -8.46 11.98
CA ALA A 77 1.33 -7.05 12.33
C ALA A 77 2.26 -6.69 13.49
N LEU A 78 2.28 -7.50 14.55
CA LEU A 78 3.18 -7.33 15.67
C LEU A 78 4.65 -7.44 15.26
N SER A 79 5.01 -8.41 14.41
CA SER A 79 6.39 -8.58 13.93
C SER A 79 6.90 -7.34 13.18
N ARG A 80 6.04 -6.70 12.39
CA ARG A 80 6.37 -5.46 11.66
C ARG A 80 6.54 -4.29 12.61
N GLN A 81 5.65 -4.15 13.59
CA GLN A 81 5.78 -3.07 14.57
C GLN A 81 6.97 -3.26 15.51
N ALA A 82 7.29 -4.49 15.89
CA ALA A 82 8.50 -4.81 16.64
C ALA A 82 9.75 -4.32 15.89
N HIS A 83 9.86 -4.56 14.59
CA HIS A 83 10.98 -4.05 13.79
C HIS A 83 11.03 -2.53 13.72
N SER A 84 9.87 -1.87 13.64
CA SER A 84 9.77 -0.41 13.65
C SER A 84 10.36 0.22 14.92
N ILE A 85 10.20 -0.45 16.07
CA ILE A 85 10.74 0.00 17.36
C ILE A 85 12.19 -0.45 17.62
N GLY A 86 12.87 -1.08 16.65
CA GLY A 86 14.26 -1.49 16.76
C GLY A 86 14.49 -2.91 17.28
N TYR A 87 13.46 -3.76 17.31
CA TYR A 87 13.65 -5.18 17.59
C TYR A 87 14.41 -5.87 16.44
N THR A 88 15.53 -6.52 16.75
CA THR A 88 16.43 -7.17 15.78
C THR A 88 16.15 -8.66 15.58
N GLY A 89 14.99 -9.16 16.03
CA GLY A 89 14.63 -10.57 15.81
C GLY A 89 14.22 -10.86 14.36
N PRO A 90 13.80 -12.09 14.04
CA PRO A 90 13.36 -12.44 12.70
C PRO A 90 12.09 -11.66 12.31
N LEU A 91 12.08 -11.08 11.10
CA LEU A 91 10.89 -10.49 10.51
C LEU A 91 10.00 -11.60 9.95
N ILE A 92 8.78 -11.70 10.47
CA ILE A 92 7.81 -12.69 10.04
C ILE A 92 6.63 -11.96 9.38
N GLY A 93 6.34 -12.31 8.12
CA GLY A 93 5.25 -11.73 7.34
C GLY A 93 5.70 -10.64 6.34
N PRO A 94 4.75 -10.13 5.53
CA PRO A 94 5.05 -9.18 4.46
C PRO A 94 5.46 -7.83 5.03
N LYS A 95 6.61 -7.29 4.58
CA LYS A 95 7.08 -5.96 5.00
C LYS A 95 6.03 -4.90 4.71
N LEU A 96 5.75 -4.02 5.69
CA LEU A 96 4.83 -2.90 5.48
C LEU A 96 5.42 -1.99 4.38
N ALA A 97 4.61 -1.66 3.37
CA ALA A 97 5.08 -0.85 2.26
C ALA A 97 5.44 0.56 2.74
N ASP A 98 6.71 0.94 2.60
CA ASP A 98 7.15 2.31 2.84
C ASP A 98 6.70 3.20 1.68
N GLN A 99 6.07 4.35 1.99
CA GLN A 99 5.72 5.33 0.97
C GLN A 99 7.01 5.94 0.38
N ARG A 100 7.50 5.39 -0.73
CA ARG A 100 8.55 6.03 -1.51
C ARG A 100 7.95 7.22 -2.27
N ARG A 101 7.92 8.40 -1.65
CA ARG A 101 7.63 9.67 -2.35
C ARG A 101 8.81 9.96 -3.29
N ARG A 102 8.58 9.83 -4.60
CA ARG A 102 9.58 10.24 -5.59
C ARG A 102 9.54 11.77 -5.64
N GLN A 103 10.58 12.41 -5.17
CA GLN A 103 10.77 13.84 -5.38
C GLN A 103 11.42 14.00 -6.75
N PHE A 104 10.69 14.60 -7.69
CA PHE A 104 11.25 15.00 -8.97
C PHE A 104 11.84 16.39 -8.83
N SER A 105 13.00 16.63 -9.43
CA SER A 105 13.54 17.98 -9.50
C SER A 105 12.64 18.87 -10.35
N GLU A 106 12.62 20.17 -10.11
CA GLU A 106 11.85 21.12 -10.94
C GLU A 106 12.21 21.04 -12.42
N ALA A 107 13.50 20.81 -12.72
CA ALA A 107 13.97 20.59 -14.08
C ALA A 107 13.38 19.32 -14.72
N GLN A 108 13.24 18.24 -13.94
CA GLN A 108 12.64 16.99 -14.40
C GLN A 108 11.11 17.10 -14.58
N LEU A 109 10.43 17.85 -13.70
CA LEU A 109 9.01 18.19 -13.86
C LEU A 109 8.77 19.05 -15.11
N ARG A 110 9.63 20.05 -15.35
CA ARG A 110 9.59 20.91 -16.53
C ARG A 110 9.87 20.13 -17.82
N ALA A 111 10.86 19.24 -17.80
CA ALA A 111 11.13 18.34 -18.93
C ALA A 111 9.95 17.40 -19.20
N GLY A 112 9.24 16.95 -18.16
CA GLY A 112 8.03 16.13 -18.30
C GLY A 112 6.85 16.85 -18.96
N GLN A 113 6.72 18.17 -18.77
CA GLN A 113 5.66 18.97 -19.42
C GLN A 113 5.75 18.94 -20.96
N GLY A 114 6.96 18.83 -21.51
CA GLY A 114 7.18 18.81 -22.96
C GLY A 114 7.07 17.43 -23.62
N ILE A 115 6.93 16.35 -22.85
CA ILE A 115 6.94 14.96 -23.36
C ILE A 115 5.52 14.43 -23.62
N ILE A 116 4.48 15.04 -23.05
CA ILE A 116 3.10 14.71 -23.38
C ILE A 116 2.82 15.21 -24.79
N ASN A 117 2.74 14.28 -25.75
CA ASN A 117 2.48 14.56 -27.15
C ASN A 117 1.08 15.22 -27.31
N PRO A 118 0.99 16.51 -27.66
CA PRO A 118 -0.30 17.21 -27.79
C PRO A 118 -1.17 16.69 -28.93
N VAL A 119 -0.63 15.86 -29.82
CA VAL A 119 -1.32 15.40 -31.04
C VAL A 119 -2.37 14.31 -30.77
N GLN A 120 -2.33 13.61 -29.63
CA GLN A 120 -3.28 12.52 -29.32
C GLN A 120 -4.31 12.86 -28.23
N MET A 121 -4.07 13.88 -27.40
CA MET A 121 -5.05 14.36 -26.43
C MET A 121 -5.77 15.54 -27.04
N GLY A 122 -6.90 15.24 -27.71
CA GLY A 122 -7.73 16.19 -28.42
C GLY A 122 -7.89 17.53 -27.70
N TYR A 123 -7.63 18.59 -28.46
CA TYR A 123 -7.82 19.98 -28.06
C TYR A 123 -9.29 20.24 -27.68
N ALA A 124 -9.56 20.49 -26.39
CA ALA A 124 -10.87 20.84 -25.83
C ALA A 124 -11.01 22.37 -25.64
N GLY A 125 -10.53 23.17 -26.60
CA GLY A 125 -10.36 24.63 -26.43
C GLY A 125 -10.97 25.52 -27.51
N GLY A 126 -11.90 25.01 -28.33
CA GLY A 126 -12.65 25.81 -29.30
C GLY A 126 -11.96 25.95 -30.66
N ALA A 127 -12.54 25.27 -31.65
CA ALA A 127 -12.20 25.49 -33.05
C ALA A 127 -12.50 26.94 -33.44
N ASN A 128 -11.48 27.74 -33.80
CA ASN A 128 -11.70 28.81 -34.77
C ASN A 128 -11.24 28.30 -36.14
N GLN A 129 -12.20 28.18 -37.06
CA GLN A 129 -11.93 27.85 -38.45
C GLN A 129 -11.74 29.15 -39.23
N SER A 130 -10.72 29.92 -38.90
CA SER A 130 -10.32 31.09 -39.69
C SER A 130 -9.03 30.77 -40.44
N GLY A 131 -9.14 30.53 -41.74
CA GLY A 131 -7.98 30.37 -42.65
C GLY A 131 -7.92 29.08 -43.48
N MET A 132 -8.93 28.20 -43.45
CA MET A 132 -8.94 27.01 -44.31
C MET A 132 -9.36 27.38 -45.75
N GLN A 133 -8.40 27.57 -46.65
CA GLN A 133 -8.64 27.68 -48.09
C GLN A 133 -8.70 26.27 -48.71
N PHE A 134 -9.92 25.76 -48.95
CA PHE A 134 -10.12 24.49 -49.63
C PHE A 134 -10.04 24.66 -51.15
N GLY A 135 -9.04 24.01 -51.75
CA GLY A 135 -9.06 23.65 -53.18
C GLY A 135 -8.49 24.68 -54.14
N ASN A 136 -7.17 24.67 -54.34
CA ASN A 136 -6.63 25.04 -55.66
C ASN A 136 -6.76 23.82 -56.58
N ARG A 137 -7.57 23.97 -57.64
CA ARG A 137 -7.67 22.99 -58.74
C ARG A 137 -6.27 22.80 -59.34
N ARG A 138 -5.77 21.56 -59.36
CA ARG A 138 -4.59 21.20 -60.16
C ARG A 138 -5.09 20.84 -61.55
N ASP A 139 -4.96 21.75 -62.52
CA ASP A 139 -5.22 21.42 -63.92
C ASP A 139 -4.04 20.62 -64.48
N PRO A 140 -4.24 19.39 -64.99
CA PRO A 140 -3.17 18.52 -65.46
C PRO A 140 -2.72 18.82 -66.91
N VAL A 141 -3.32 19.80 -67.59
CA VAL A 141 -2.93 20.18 -68.94
C VAL A 141 -1.94 21.34 -68.86
N GLY A 142 -0.66 21.05 -69.06
CA GLY A 142 0.40 22.07 -69.17
C GLY A 142 0.10 23.07 -70.28
N LYS A 143 0.51 24.33 -70.09
CA LYS A 143 0.34 25.40 -71.09
C LYS A 143 0.83 24.94 -72.47
N PRO A 144 0.07 25.13 -73.57
CA PRO A 144 0.55 24.78 -74.89
C PRO A 144 1.77 25.63 -75.26
N ALA A 145 2.80 24.97 -75.82
CA ALA A 145 3.99 25.64 -76.32
C ALA A 145 3.64 26.56 -77.50
N GLN A 146 4.00 27.84 -77.38
CA GLN A 146 3.94 28.80 -78.49
C GLN A 146 5.09 28.50 -79.47
N TRP A 147 4.76 28.28 -80.73
CA TRP A 147 5.73 28.26 -81.83
C TRP A 147 5.48 29.51 -82.69
N ASP A 148 6.41 30.45 -82.65
CA ASP A 148 6.40 31.60 -83.57
C ASP A 148 6.77 31.12 -84.98
N ARG A 149 5.95 31.48 -85.97
CA ARG A 149 6.26 31.32 -87.39
C ARG A 149 6.60 32.69 -87.97
N ASN A 150 7.80 32.79 -88.54
CA ASN A 150 8.22 33.89 -89.43
C ASN A 150 7.25 34.07 -90.59
#